data_AF-A0A8T4PFV0-F1
#
_entry.id   AF-A0A8T4PFV0-F1
#
_cell.length_a   1.000
_cell.length_b   1.000
_cell.length_c   1.000
_cell.angle_alpha   90.00
_cell.angle_beta   90.00
_cell.angle_gamma   90.00
#
_symmetry.space_group_name_H-M   'P 1'
#
loop_
_entity.id
_entity.type
_entity.pdbx_description
1 polymer ?
#
loop_
_entity_poly.entity_id
_entity_poly.type
_entity_poly.pdbx_seq_one_letter_code
_entity_poly.pdbx_strand_id
1 'polypeptide(L)'
;MTNKNELRKLQQKIVPILKSNNVVRAGIFGSYARGEAKKRSDIDILIKVRKGKKFSLLDLVGLQMELEEKLGKKVDLLTYNGIIWSI
;
A
#
# COMPACT_ATOMS: atom_id res chain seq x y z
N MET A 1 -7.08 18.16 2.71
CA MET A 1 -5.76 18.27 3.37
C MET A 1 -5.57 17.04 4.25
N THR A 2 -4.90 16.02 3.73
CA THR A 2 -4.52 14.83 4.51
C THR A 2 -3.59 15.26 5.65
N ASN A 3 -4.01 15.08 6.89
CA ASN A 3 -3.26 15.52 8.06
C ASN A 3 -2.10 14.54 8.32
N LYS A 4 -0.91 15.03 8.71
CA LYS A 4 0.25 14.21 9.11
C LYS A 4 -0.12 13.15 10.16
N ASN A 5 -1.10 13.45 11.02
CA ASN A 5 -1.66 12.53 12.01
C ASN A 5 -2.47 11.37 11.38
N GLU A 6 -3.19 11.61 10.30
CA GLU A 6 -3.93 10.55 9.59
C GLU A 6 -2.98 9.58 8.90
N LEU A 7 -1.94 10.08 8.22
CA LEU A 7 -0.91 9.25 7.62
C LEU A 7 -0.20 8.39 8.67
N ARG A 8 0.06 8.96 9.86
CA ARG A 8 0.68 8.22 10.97
C ARG A 8 -0.23 7.11 11.51
N LYS A 9 -1.54 7.36 11.64
CA LYS A 9 -2.53 6.33 12.01
C LYS A 9 -2.63 5.23 10.96
N LEU A 10 -2.62 5.60 9.68
CA LEU A 10 -2.63 4.66 8.56
C LEU A 10 -1.39 3.77 8.60
N GLN A 11 -0.20 4.36 8.76
CA GLN A 11 1.06 3.64 8.92
C GLN A 11 1.01 2.63 10.07
N GLN A 12 0.52 3.03 11.25
CA GLN A 12 0.40 2.12 12.40
C GLN A 12 -0.49 0.91 12.12
N LYS A 13 -1.54 1.06 11.31
CA LYS A 13 -2.44 -0.04 10.94
C LYS A 13 -1.84 -1.01 9.92
N ILE A 14 -1.14 -0.49 8.92
CA ILE A 14 -0.66 -1.30 7.78
C ILE A 14 0.72 -1.93 8.00
N VAL A 15 1.60 -1.29 8.77
CA VAL A 15 2.99 -1.77 8.97
C VAL A 15 3.06 -3.21 9.51
N PRO A 16 2.23 -3.62 10.49
CA PRO A 16 2.22 -5.02 10.95
C PRO A 16 1.89 -6.01 9.83
N ILE A 17 0.85 -5.71 9.04
CA ILE A 17 0.39 -6.55 7.92
C ILE A 17 1.49 -6.67 6.85
N LEU A 18 2.08 -5.54 6.46
CA LEU A 18 3.15 -5.49 5.47
C LEU A 18 4.38 -6.30 5.91
N LYS A 19 4.76 -6.22 7.19
CA LYS A 19 5.88 -7.00 7.75
C LYS A 19 5.63 -8.50 7.70
N SER A 20 4.43 -8.95 8.08
CA SER A 20 4.03 -10.36 8.02
C SER A 20 4.09 -10.91 6.59
N ASN A 21 3.85 -10.06 5.59
CA ASN A 21 3.87 -10.40 4.16
C ASN A 21 5.22 -10.19 3.47
N ASN A 22 6.35 -10.16 4.21
CA ASN A 22 7.72 -10.00 3.68
C ASN A 22 7.97 -8.70 2.88
N VAL A 23 7.16 -7.66 3.09
CA VAL A 23 7.37 -6.35 2.49
C VAL A 23 8.53 -5.65 3.20
N VAL A 24 9.58 -5.31 2.45
CA VAL A 24 10.78 -4.63 2.96
C VAL A 24 10.74 -3.12 2.77
N ARG A 25 9.85 -2.64 1.90
CA ARG A 25 9.63 -1.20 1.68
C ARG A 25 8.19 -0.96 1.26
N ALA A 26 7.57 0.09 1.79
CA ALA A 26 6.27 0.55 1.36
C ALA A 26 6.27 2.08 1.26
N GLY A 27 5.53 2.63 0.31
CA GLY A 27 5.29 4.06 0.17
C GLY A 27 3.83 4.31 -0.18
N ILE A 28 3.24 5.35 0.40
CA ILE A 28 1.92 5.84 0.00
C ILE A 28 2.15 6.86 -1.11
N PHE A 29 1.40 6.74 -2.19
CA PHE A 29 1.46 7.67 -3.31
C PHE A 29 0.06 8.19 -3.66
N GLY A 30 -0.06 8.88 -4.80
CA GLY A 30 -1.35 9.37 -5.28
C GLY A 30 -1.96 10.46 -4.42
N SER A 31 -3.29 10.46 -4.32
CA SER A 31 -4.06 11.56 -3.72
C SER A 31 -3.77 11.76 -2.22
N TYR A 32 -3.40 10.69 -1.50
CA TYR A 32 -3.01 10.76 -0.09
C TYR A 32 -1.67 11.44 0.11
N ALA A 33 -0.71 11.21 -0.79
CA ALA A 33 0.59 11.88 -0.76
C ALA A 33 0.50 13.37 -1.13
N ARG A 34 -0.41 13.74 -2.04
CA ARG A 34 -0.63 15.14 -2.47
C ARG A 34 -1.55 15.95 -1.55
N GLY A 35 -2.16 15.34 -0.53
CA GLY A 35 -3.08 16.03 0.39
C GLY A 35 -4.48 16.29 -0.18
N GLU A 36 -4.76 15.76 -1.37
CA GLU A 36 -6.00 15.90 -2.14
C GLU A 36 -7.02 14.78 -1.86
N ALA A 37 -6.66 13.81 -1.03
CA ALA A 37 -7.53 12.68 -0.69
C ALA A 37 -8.86 13.17 -0.10
N LYS A 38 -9.96 12.66 -0.66
CA LYS A 38 -11.33 12.85 -0.19
C LYS A 38 -11.75 11.63 0.63
N LYS A 39 -12.91 11.71 1.31
CA LYS A 39 -13.44 10.61 2.13
C LYS A 39 -13.52 9.26 1.39
N ARG A 40 -13.83 9.29 0.09
CA ARG A 40 -13.97 8.12 -0.79
C ARG A 40 -12.73 7.81 -1.62
N SER A 41 -11.59 8.45 -1.37
CA SER A 41 -10.36 8.18 -2.12
C SER A 41 -9.77 6.85 -1.71
N ASP A 42 -9.39 6.07 -2.73
CA ASP A 42 -8.60 4.85 -2.63
C ASP A 42 -7.21 5.17 -2.05
N ILE A 43 -6.62 4.21 -1.35
CA ILE A 43 -5.28 4.34 -0.76
C ILE A 43 -4.28 3.65 -1.68
N ASP A 44 -3.47 4.45 -2.37
CA ASP A 44 -2.45 3.94 -3.29
C ASP A 44 -1.16 3.59 -2.52
N ILE A 45 -0.75 2.32 -2.55
CA ILE A 45 0.42 1.81 -1.81
C ILE A 45 1.36 1.07 -2.76
N LEU A 46 2.63 1.49 -2.77
CA LEU A 46 3.69 0.87 -3.55
C LEU A 46 4.58 0.05 -2.62
N ILE A 47 4.71 -1.25 -2.89
CA ILE A 47 5.46 -2.19 -2.06
C ILE A 47 6.66 -2.79 -2.78
N LYS A 48 7.71 -3.04 -2.01
CA LYS A 48 8.88 -3.83 -2.41
C LYS A 48 8.96 -5.04 -1.50
N VAL A 49 8.88 -6.23 -2.08
CA VAL A 49 9.00 -7.50 -1.36
C VAL A 49 10.48 -7.91 -1.30
N ARG A 50 10.84 -8.67 -0.26
CA ARG A 50 12.20 -9.18 -0.09
C ARG A 50 12.64 -10.00 -1.31
N LYS A 51 13.81 -9.67 -1.87
CA LYS A 51 14.44 -10.46 -2.95
C LYS A 51 14.63 -11.92 -2.50
N GLY A 52 14.39 -12.86 -3.42
CA GLY A 52 14.56 -14.30 -3.18
C GLY A 52 13.39 -14.98 -2.44
N LYS A 53 12.33 -14.24 -2.08
CA LYS A 53 11.05 -14.83 -1.67
C LYS A 53 10.15 -15.00 -2.88
N LYS A 54 9.42 -16.13 -2.92
CA LYS A 54 8.31 -16.29 -3.86
C LYS A 54 7.23 -15.29 -3.46
N PHE A 55 6.85 -14.43 -4.39
CA PHE A 55 5.75 -13.49 -4.24
C PHE A 55 5.00 -13.47 -5.56
N SER A 56 3.82 -14.04 -5.53
CA SER A 56 2.95 -14.25 -6.68
C SER A 56 1.88 -13.16 -6.77
N LEU A 57 1.13 -13.16 -7.86
CA LEU A 57 -0.05 -12.30 -8.00
C LEU A 57 -1.12 -12.63 -6.95
N LEU A 58 -1.24 -13.90 -6.53
CA LEU A 58 -2.18 -14.29 -5.47
C LEU A 58 -1.77 -13.71 -4.11
N ASP A 59 -0.47 -13.67 -3.81
CA ASP A 59 0.04 -13.02 -2.60
C ASP A 59 -0.22 -11.51 -2.62
N LEU A 60 -0.08 -10.88 -3.78
CA LEU A 60 -0.39 -9.46 -3.96
C LEU A 60 -1.88 -9.18 -3.71
N VAL A 61 -2.77 -9.95 -4.34
CA VAL A 61 -4.23 -9.80 -4.17
C VAL A 61 -4.64 -10.10 -2.72
N GLY A 62 -4.09 -11.15 -2.10
CA GLY A 62 -4.36 -11.48 -0.70
C GLY A 62 -3.95 -10.34 0.25
N LEU A 63 -2.75 -9.78 0.06
CA LEU A 63 -2.29 -8.63 0.83
C LEU A 63 -3.16 -7.39 0.59
N GLN A 64 -3.59 -7.15 -0.64
CA GLN A 64 -4.51 -6.04 -0.94
C GLN A 64 -5.82 -6.20 -0.18
N MET A 65 -6.45 -7.39 -0.23
CA MET A 65 -7.70 -7.66 0.48
C MET A 65 -7.56 -7.50 2.00
N GLU A 66 -6.47 -7.99 2.60
CA GLU A 66 -6.18 -7.85 4.03
C GLU A 66 -6.05 -6.37 4.43
N LEU A 67 -5.40 -5.56 3.60
CA LEU A 67 -5.28 -4.12 3.81
C LEU A 67 -6.64 -3.41 3.68
N GLU A 68 -7.45 -3.77 2.69
CA GLU A 68 -8.78 -3.20 2.49
C GLU A 68 -9.71 -3.49 3.68
N GLU A 69 -9.71 -4.74 4.16
CA GLU A 69 -10.46 -5.16 5.35
C GLU A 69 -10.02 -4.37 6.59
N LYS A 70 -8.70 -4.23 6.79
CA LYS A 70 -8.16 -3.51 7.96
C LYS A 70 -8.49 -2.02 7.94
N LEU A 71 -8.55 -1.42 6.75
CA LEU A 71 -8.71 0.02 6.57
C LEU A 71 -10.15 0.44 6.34
N GLY A 72 -11.03 -0.48 5.95
CA GLY A 72 -12.42 -0.20 5.56
C GLY A 72 -12.49 0.71 4.32
N LYS A 73 -11.46 0.66 3.47
CA LYS A 73 -11.31 1.48 2.27
C LYS A 73 -10.64 0.66 1.19
N LYS A 74 -10.94 0.97 -0.07
CA LYS A 74 -10.27 0.39 -1.22
C LYS A 74 -8.79 0.77 -1.24
N VAL A 75 -7.94 -0.19 -1.58
CA VAL A 75 -6.47 -0.06 -1.60
C VAL A 75 -6.00 -0.45 -2.98
N ASP A 76 -5.27 0.43 -3.65
CA ASP A 76 -4.56 0.08 -4.88
C ASP A 76 -3.12 -0.30 -4.52
N LEU A 77 -2.79 -1.58 -4.68
CA LEU A 77 -1.51 -2.13 -4.24
C LEU A 77 -0.64 -2.49 -5.44
N LEU A 78 0.46 -1.76 -5.62
CA LEU A 78 1.40 -1.96 -6.71
C LEU A 78 2.75 -2.46 -6.19
N THR A 79 3.45 -3.26 -7.00
CA THR A 79 4.85 -3.61 -6.72
C THR A 79 5.79 -2.68 -7.49
N TYR A 80 6.93 -2.31 -6.90
CA TYR A 80 7.96 -1.52 -7.61
C TYR A 80 8.44 -2.18 -8.91
N ASN A 81 8.34 -3.50 -9.01
CA ASN A 81 8.78 -4.28 -10.16
C ASN A 81 7.73 -4.36 -11.27
N GLY A 82 6.46 -4.06 -10.98
CA GLY A 82 5.36 -4.07 -11.95
C GLY A 82 5.20 -2.77 -12.72
N ILE A 83 6.01 -1.74 -12.42
CA ILE A 83 5.99 -0.48 -13.15
C ILE A 83 6.80 -0.66 -14.44
N ILE A 84 6.10 -0.76 -15.57
CA ILE A 84 6.71 -0.61 -16.89
C ILE A 84 6.93 0.88 -17.10
N TRP A 85 8.19 1.30 -17.15
CA TRP A 85 8.54 2.65 -17.58
C TRP A 85 8.38 2.70 -19.10
N SER A 86 7.23 3.16 -19.59
CA SER A 86 7.19 3.75 -20.93
C SER A 86 7.82 5.12 -20.84
N ILE A 87 9.08 5.19 -21.22
CA ILE A 87 9.76 6.39 -21.72
C ILE A 87 10.01 6.22 -23.20
#